data_AF-A0A1E1KQS4-F1
#
_entry.id   AF-A0A1E1KQS4-F1
#
_cell.length_a   1.000
_cell.length_b   1.000
_cell.length_c   1.000
_cell.angle_alpha   90.00
_cell.angle_beta   90.00
_cell.angle_gamma   90.00
#
_symmetry.space_group_name_H-M   'P 1'
#
loop_
_entity.id
_entity.type
_entity.pdbx_description
1 polymer ?
#
loop_
_entity_poly.entity_id
_entity_poly.type
_entity_poly.pdbx_seq_one_letter_code
_entity_poly.pdbx_strand_id
1 'polypeptide(L)'
;MGNIPLSPFTGLAIKSGYAAGEIPKSAFGGMYNALNECLAESIALVLMKEEEVLEALGVIQAGVTAKEGTAQRTKTTYKYNAYLQIIWLALNGLASYDPEKKTWAEAHGRARFGILKTLLLAVPSPLKIQNHPDGEANLTIKLSSDLVYIAGHRTVSDLATHLHVYKCTADFECGRDYFESITTVDGLALTWRDAVMVRKKPRPLFVMGNTFLETGEVRYQTYPATREGLIQSWADKGV
;
A
#
# COMPACT_ATOMS: atom_id res chain seq x y z
N MET A 1 39.56 11.80 8.44
CA MET A 1 38.61 11.36 7.40
C MET A 1 37.34 10.95 8.11
N GLY A 2 36.20 11.53 7.77
CA GLY A 2 34.93 11.21 8.42
C GLY A 2 34.52 9.77 8.14
N ASN A 3 33.84 9.13 9.10
CA ASN A 3 33.26 7.80 8.91
C ASN A 3 32.16 7.88 7.85
N ILE A 4 32.49 7.52 6.60
CA ILE A 4 31.51 7.44 5.52
C ILE A 4 30.60 6.23 5.80
N PRO A 5 29.27 6.38 5.77
CA PRO A 5 28.34 5.26 5.93
C PRO A 5 28.60 4.16 4.90
N LEU A 6 28.43 2.90 5.31
CA LEU A 6 28.51 1.74 4.43
C LEU A 6 27.10 1.31 4.00
N SER A 7 26.96 0.89 2.74
CA SER A 7 25.72 0.29 2.24
C SER A 7 25.46 -1.03 2.96
N PRO A 8 24.24 -1.28 3.48
CA PRO A 8 23.89 -2.57 4.07
C PRO A 8 23.82 -3.71 3.04
N PHE A 9 23.75 -3.42 1.74
CA PHE A 9 23.64 -4.44 0.69
C PHE A 9 24.99 -4.87 0.13
N THR A 10 25.95 -3.93 0.02
CA THR A 10 27.24 -4.19 -0.61
C THR A 10 28.41 -4.16 0.38
N GLY A 11 28.22 -3.60 1.58
CA GLY A 11 29.29 -3.32 2.54
C GLY A 11 30.27 -2.23 2.08
N LEU A 12 30.04 -1.61 0.91
CA LEU A 12 30.90 -0.57 0.35
C LEU A 12 30.47 0.81 0.83
N ALA A 13 31.42 1.74 0.87
CA ALA A 13 31.14 3.15 1.20
C ALA A 13 30.13 3.75 0.22
N ILE A 14 29.16 4.51 0.73
CA ILE A 14 28.19 5.24 -0.08
C ILE A 14 28.92 6.33 -0.90
N LYS A 15 28.67 6.35 -2.21
CA LYS A 15 29.31 7.28 -3.17
C LYS A 15 28.34 8.27 -3.81
N SER A 16 27.04 8.11 -3.57
CA SER A 16 25.97 8.97 -4.09
C SER A 16 25.30 9.73 -2.95
N GLY A 17 24.69 10.86 -3.27
CA GLY A 17 23.95 11.69 -2.33
C GLY A 17 23.31 12.85 -3.06
N TYR A 18 22.40 13.54 -2.38
CA TYR A 18 21.70 14.69 -2.93
C TYR A 18 22.66 15.86 -3.16
N ALA A 19 22.57 16.47 -4.33
CA ALA A 19 23.24 17.74 -4.60
C ALA A 19 22.63 18.87 -3.75
N ALA A 20 23.33 20.01 -3.64
CA ALA A 20 22.82 21.17 -2.91
C ALA A 20 21.49 21.65 -3.51
N GLY A 21 20.44 21.65 -2.69
CA GLY A 21 19.08 22.04 -3.11
C GLY A 21 18.28 20.93 -3.82
N GLU A 22 18.89 19.77 -4.09
CA GLU A 22 18.19 18.61 -4.62
C GLU A 22 17.37 17.93 -3.52
N ILE A 23 16.16 17.50 -3.87
CA ILE A 23 15.26 16.76 -2.97
C ILE A 23 14.93 15.39 -3.56
N PRO A 24 14.47 14.42 -2.74
CA PRO A 24 14.08 13.09 -3.23
C PRO A 24 13.12 13.13 -4.44
N LYS A 25 12.17 14.07 -4.44
CA LYS A 25 11.22 14.24 -5.55
C LYS A 25 11.88 14.65 -6.86
N SER A 26 12.89 15.53 -6.84
CA SER A 26 13.59 15.93 -8.06
C SER A 26 14.54 14.84 -8.54
N ALA A 27 15.21 14.12 -7.62
CA ALA A 27 16.14 13.04 -7.98
C ALA A 27 15.42 11.82 -8.60
N PHE A 28 14.26 11.43 -8.06
CA PHE A 28 13.52 10.23 -8.52
C PHE A 28 12.43 10.55 -9.56
N GLY A 29 12.19 11.82 -9.87
CA GLY A 29 11.26 12.28 -10.90
C GLY A 29 9.86 11.68 -10.77
N GLY A 30 9.28 11.25 -11.90
CA GLY A 30 7.90 10.74 -11.98
C GLY A 30 7.64 9.46 -11.18
N MET A 31 8.70 8.73 -10.79
CA MET A 31 8.58 7.51 -9.99
C MET A 31 8.46 7.81 -8.48
N TYR A 32 8.95 8.98 -8.04
CA TYR A 32 9.09 9.33 -6.62
C TYR A 32 7.83 9.05 -5.80
N ASN A 33 6.66 9.51 -6.27
CA ASN A 33 5.43 9.37 -5.51
C ASN A 33 5.10 7.88 -5.27
N ALA A 34 5.11 7.05 -6.33
CA ALA A 34 4.80 5.62 -6.19
C ALA A 34 5.85 4.88 -5.35
N LEU A 35 7.13 5.22 -5.51
CA LEU A 35 8.20 4.65 -4.69
C LEU A 35 8.01 5.00 -3.22
N ASN A 36 7.69 6.26 -2.92
CA ASN A 36 7.50 6.73 -1.56
C ASN A 36 6.23 6.15 -0.91
N GLU A 37 5.13 6.01 -1.66
CA GLU A 37 3.94 5.29 -1.17
C GLU A 37 4.24 3.81 -0.93
N CYS A 38 5.04 3.16 -1.79
CA CYS A 38 5.43 1.77 -1.59
C CYS A 38 6.25 1.60 -0.31
N LEU A 39 7.18 2.52 -0.05
CA LEU A 39 7.95 2.55 1.19
C LEU A 39 7.02 2.74 2.40
N ALA A 40 6.10 3.70 2.36
CA ALA A 40 5.18 3.99 3.46
C ALA A 40 4.26 2.79 3.80
N GLU A 41 3.61 2.21 2.78
CA GLU A 41 2.74 1.03 2.93
C GLU A 41 3.54 -0.20 3.39
N SER A 42 4.79 -0.36 2.92
CA SER A 42 5.66 -1.44 3.39
C SER A 42 6.04 -1.26 4.86
N ILE A 43 6.41 -0.05 5.29
CA ILE A 43 6.69 0.24 6.71
C ILE A 43 5.47 -0.06 7.58
N ALA A 44 4.26 0.31 7.14
CA ALA A 44 3.03 -0.02 7.85
C ALA A 44 2.90 -1.54 8.05
N LEU A 45 3.09 -2.34 6.99
CA LEU A 45 3.07 -3.81 7.08
C LEU A 45 4.17 -4.41 7.96
N VAL A 46 5.36 -3.80 8.01
CA VAL A 46 6.47 -4.21 8.89
C VAL A 46 6.09 -3.97 10.36
N LEU A 47 5.56 -2.78 10.66
CA LEU A 47 5.17 -2.37 12.01
C LEU A 47 3.95 -3.12 12.53
N MET A 48 3.16 -3.78 11.68
CA MET A 48 2.09 -4.70 12.11
C MET A 48 2.61 -5.87 12.96
N LYS A 49 3.92 -6.14 13.00
CA LYS A 49 4.50 -7.13 13.91
C LYS A 49 4.66 -6.60 15.34
N GLU A 50 4.81 -5.30 15.52
CA GLU A 50 5.18 -4.64 16.77
C GLU A 50 3.96 -4.47 17.70
N GLU A 51 3.92 -5.21 18.80
CA GLU A 51 2.77 -5.21 19.71
C GLU A 51 2.57 -3.85 20.38
N GLU A 52 3.63 -3.14 20.74
CA GLU A 52 3.57 -1.80 21.34
C GLU A 52 2.85 -0.80 20.43
N VAL A 53 3.09 -0.85 19.11
CA VAL A 53 2.40 0.00 18.13
C VAL A 53 0.92 -0.33 18.08
N LEU A 54 0.58 -1.61 18.10
CA LEU A 54 -0.81 -2.07 18.01
C LEU A 54 -1.59 -1.78 19.30
N GLU A 55 -0.94 -1.83 20.46
CA GLU A 55 -1.49 -1.40 21.74
C GLU A 55 -1.75 0.11 21.74
N ALA A 56 -0.77 0.90 21.30
CA ALA A 56 -0.91 2.36 21.19
C ALA A 56 -2.06 2.77 20.25
N LEU A 57 -2.32 1.99 19.20
CA LEU A 57 -3.44 2.21 18.27
C LEU A 57 -4.78 1.63 18.76
N GLY A 58 -4.81 0.96 19.92
CA GLY A 58 -6.02 0.32 20.46
C GLY A 58 -6.49 -0.90 19.66
N VAL A 59 -5.64 -1.48 18.82
CA VAL A 59 -5.94 -2.70 18.03
C VAL A 59 -5.89 -3.95 18.92
N ILE A 60 -5.00 -3.95 19.91
CA ILE A 60 -4.89 -4.97 20.94
C ILE A 60 -4.83 -4.31 22.33
N GLN A 61 -5.15 -5.08 23.39
CA GLN A 61 -5.14 -4.59 24.77
C GLN A 61 -3.99 -5.23 25.56
N ALA A 62 -3.20 -4.39 26.23
CA ALA A 62 -2.09 -4.82 27.09
C ALA A 62 -2.59 -5.69 28.26
N GLY A 63 -1.88 -6.78 28.56
CA GLY A 63 -2.17 -7.65 29.71
C GLY A 63 -3.43 -8.50 29.62
N VAL A 64 -4.19 -8.45 28.51
CA VAL A 64 -5.30 -9.38 28.26
C VAL A 64 -4.73 -10.63 27.61
N THR A 65 -4.39 -11.63 28.43
CA THR A 65 -4.33 -13.01 27.94
C THR A 65 -5.75 -13.39 27.51
N ALA A 66 -5.87 -13.79 26.25
CA ALA A 66 -7.09 -14.33 25.71
C ALA A 66 -7.74 -15.30 26.70
N LYS A 67 -9.07 -15.22 26.90
CA LYS A 67 -9.80 -16.45 27.16
C LYS A 67 -9.50 -17.37 25.97
N GLU A 68 -9.04 -18.59 26.23
CA GLU A 68 -8.70 -19.58 25.22
C GLU A 68 -9.77 -19.59 24.11
N GLY A 69 -9.38 -19.23 22.89
CA GLY A 69 -10.26 -19.18 21.71
C GLY A 69 -10.59 -17.80 21.13
N THR A 70 -10.62 -16.71 21.90
CA THR A 70 -11.02 -15.38 21.37
C THR A 70 -9.86 -14.47 20.95
N ALA A 71 -8.72 -14.44 21.66
CA ALA A 71 -7.61 -13.55 21.27
C ALA A 71 -6.57 -14.14 20.31
N GLN A 72 -6.51 -15.47 20.15
CA GLN A 72 -5.78 -16.07 19.02
C GLN A 72 -6.44 -15.65 17.68
N ARG A 73 -7.77 -15.49 17.68
CA ARG A 73 -8.57 -14.95 16.59
C ARG A 73 -8.45 -13.43 16.42
N THR A 74 -7.85 -12.67 17.33
CA THR A 74 -7.65 -11.22 17.11
C THR A 74 -6.22 -10.91 16.62
N LYS A 75 -5.17 -11.50 17.23
CA LYS A 75 -3.77 -11.23 16.85
C LYS A 75 -3.39 -11.66 15.43
N THR A 76 -3.83 -12.83 15.00
CA THR A 76 -3.58 -13.31 13.62
C THR A 76 -4.49 -12.61 12.61
N THR A 77 -5.71 -12.24 13.00
CA THR A 77 -6.71 -11.70 12.07
C THR A 77 -6.37 -10.32 11.53
N TYR A 78 -5.93 -9.36 12.35
CA TYR A 78 -5.65 -8.02 11.82
C TYR A 78 -4.41 -7.99 10.91
N LYS A 79 -3.35 -8.76 11.24
CA LYS A 79 -2.15 -8.86 10.40
C LYS A 79 -2.49 -9.52 9.07
N TYR A 80 -3.15 -10.68 9.11
CA TYR A 80 -3.64 -11.36 7.90
C TYR A 80 -4.52 -10.44 7.05
N ASN A 81 -5.46 -9.73 7.68
CA ASN A 81 -6.35 -8.80 6.98
C ASN A 81 -5.61 -7.61 6.38
N ALA A 82 -4.56 -7.07 7.03
CA ALA A 82 -3.77 -5.97 6.47
C ALA A 82 -3.06 -6.40 5.18
N TYR A 83 -2.41 -7.58 5.18
CA TYR A 83 -1.80 -8.12 3.96
C TYR A 83 -2.85 -8.42 2.89
N LEU A 84 -3.94 -9.08 3.26
CA LEU A 84 -5.04 -9.39 2.33
C LEU A 84 -5.63 -8.11 1.71
N GLN A 85 -5.80 -7.06 2.51
CA GLN A 85 -6.31 -5.76 2.06
C GLN A 85 -5.36 -5.11 1.07
N ILE A 86 -4.04 -5.08 1.34
CA ILE A 86 -3.05 -4.54 0.40
C ILE A 86 -3.04 -5.34 -0.91
N ILE A 87 -3.12 -6.66 -0.85
CA ILE A 87 -3.18 -7.52 -2.05
C ILE A 87 -4.46 -7.23 -2.85
N TRP A 88 -5.59 -7.12 -2.17
CA TRP A 88 -6.87 -6.80 -2.81
C TRP A 88 -6.84 -5.40 -3.46
N LEU A 89 -6.30 -4.39 -2.77
CA LEU A 89 -6.13 -3.04 -3.28
C LEU A 89 -5.14 -2.99 -4.45
N ALA A 90 -4.07 -3.79 -4.43
CA ALA A 90 -3.10 -3.91 -5.51
C ALA A 90 -3.74 -4.44 -6.80
N LEU A 91 -4.54 -5.51 -6.69
CA LEU A 91 -5.28 -6.06 -7.82
C LEU A 91 -6.26 -5.03 -8.38
N ASN A 92 -7.07 -4.39 -7.55
CA ASN A 92 -7.98 -3.33 -7.99
C ASN A 92 -7.23 -2.11 -8.58
N GLY A 93 -6.02 -1.85 -8.08
CA GLY A 93 -5.12 -0.80 -8.56
C GLY A 93 -4.70 -0.97 -10.02
N LEU A 94 -4.71 -2.19 -10.56
CA LEU A 94 -4.45 -2.46 -11.99
C LEU A 94 -5.41 -1.71 -12.92
N ALA A 95 -6.60 -1.34 -12.45
CA ALA A 95 -7.53 -0.50 -13.20
C ALA A 95 -7.00 0.91 -13.50
N SER A 96 -5.91 1.33 -12.85
CA SER A 96 -5.20 2.59 -13.11
C SER A 96 -4.01 2.43 -14.07
N TYR A 97 -3.67 1.20 -14.46
CA TYR A 97 -2.61 0.95 -15.44
C TYR A 97 -3.15 1.05 -16.86
N ASP A 98 -2.45 1.82 -17.70
CA ASP A 98 -2.66 1.95 -19.13
C ASP A 98 -1.70 0.99 -19.87
N PRO A 99 -2.20 -0.10 -20.50
CA PRO A 99 -1.36 -1.09 -21.15
C PRO A 99 -0.74 -0.59 -22.47
N GLU A 100 -1.35 0.39 -23.14
CA GLU A 100 -0.82 0.95 -24.39
C GLU A 100 0.37 1.86 -24.09
N LYS A 101 0.22 2.74 -23.10
CA LYS A 101 1.27 3.68 -22.69
C LYS A 101 2.28 3.05 -21.73
N LYS A 102 1.95 1.90 -21.15
CA LYS A 102 2.71 1.21 -20.09
C LYS A 102 2.93 2.09 -18.86
N THR A 103 1.94 2.92 -18.52
CA THR A 103 2.03 3.89 -17.43
C THR A 103 0.95 3.66 -16.38
N TRP A 104 1.31 3.92 -15.12
CA TRP A 104 0.37 3.95 -14.01
C TRP A 104 -0.19 5.36 -13.82
N ALA A 105 -1.51 5.51 -13.78
CA ALA A 105 -2.17 6.79 -13.52
C ALA A 105 -2.30 7.12 -12.01
N GLU A 106 -2.09 6.14 -11.12
CA GLU A 106 -2.24 6.30 -9.68
C GLU A 106 -1.04 5.71 -8.93
N ALA A 107 -0.44 6.53 -8.05
CA ALA A 107 0.81 6.20 -7.37
C ALA A 107 0.65 5.05 -6.37
N HIS A 108 -0.44 5.01 -5.60
CA HIS A 108 -0.71 3.95 -4.63
C HIS A 108 -1.01 2.62 -5.32
N GLY A 109 -1.71 2.64 -6.46
CA GLY A 109 -1.96 1.47 -7.28
C GLY A 109 -0.66 0.81 -7.73
N ARG A 110 0.27 1.61 -8.26
CA ARG A 110 1.62 1.15 -8.62
C ARG A 110 2.39 0.63 -7.41
N ALA A 111 2.38 1.36 -6.30
CA ALA A 111 3.05 0.99 -5.06
C ALA A 111 2.58 -0.37 -4.52
N ARG A 112 1.26 -0.53 -4.37
CA ARG A 112 0.64 -1.76 -3.86
C ARG A 112 0.85 -2.93 -4.81
N PHE A 113 0.88 -2.69 -6.12
CA PHE A 113 1.27 -3.72 -7.09
C PHE A 113 2.73 -4.16 -6.89
N GLY A 114 3.64 -3.23 -6.59
CA GLY A 114 4.99 -3.52 -6.13
C GLY A 114 5.02 -4.48 -4.95
N ILE A 115 4.27 -4.18 -3.88
CA ILE A 115 4.16 -5.04 -2.70
C ILE A 115 3.59 -6.42 -3.07
N LEU A 116 2.56 -6.48 -3.92
CA LEU A 116 1.97 -7.74 -4.40
C LEU A 116 2.99 -8.59 -5.15
N LYS A 117 3.77 -8.01 -6.06
CA LYS A 117 4.82 -8.72 -6.81
C LYS A 117 5.93 -9.21 -5.89
N THR A 118 6.35 -8.40 -4.92
CA THR A 118 7.30 -8.79 -3.87
C THR A 118 6.81 -10.01 -3.08
N LEU A 119 5.54 -10.03 -2.66
CA LEU A 119 4.96 -11.18 -1.96
C LEU A 119 4.89 -12.43 -2.85
N LEU A 120 4.59 -12.28 -4.14
CA LEU A 120 4.60 -13.41 -5.08
C LEU A 120 6.00 -14.01 -5.27
N LEU A 121 7.04 -13.17 -5.27
CA LEU A 121 8.44 -13.54 -5.47
C LEU A 121 9.12 -14.10 -4.21
N ALA A 122 8.49 -13.98 -3.04
CA ALA A 122 9.03 -14.53 -1.80
C ALA A 122 9.22 -16.06 -1.90
N VAL A 123 10.22 -16.59 -1.18
CA VAL A 123 10.52 -18.04 -1.16
C VAL A 123 10.59 -18.53 0.29
N PRO A 124 9.67 -19.42 0.73
CA PRO A 124 8.44 -19.82 0.01
C PRO A 124 7.45 -18.65 -0.10
N SER A 125 6.67 -18.62 -1.18
CA SER A 125 5.71 -17.54 -1.40
C SER A 125 4.47 -17.72 -0.49
N PRO A 126 4.07 -16.69 0.27
CA PRO A 126 2.83 -16.73 1.03
C PRO A 126 1.59 -16.55 0.14
N LEU A 127 1.76 -16.15 -1.13
CA LEU A 127 0.68 -15.65 -1.98
C LEU A 127 0.58 -16.42 -3.30
N LYS A 128 -0.65 -16.77 -3.68
CA LYS A 128 -0.99 -17.23 -5.02
C LYS A 128 -2.25 -16.52 -5.51
N ILE A 129 -2.21 -16.00 -6.74
CA ILE A 129 -3.38 -15.48 -7.44
C ILE A 129 -3.78 -16.48 -8.51
N GLN A 130 -5.06 -16.85 -8.55
CA GLN A 130 -5.59 -17.79 -9.54
C GLN A 130 -6.74 -17.17 -10.30
N ASN A 131 -6.72 -17.28 -11.64
CA ASN A 131 -7.90 -17.05 -12.45
C ASN A 131 -8.95 -18.13 -12.14
N HIS A 132 -10.23 -17.79 -12.25
CA HIS A 132 -11.30 -18.74 -11.98
C HIS A 132 -11.32 -19.85 -13.06
N PRO A 133 -11.55 -21.14 -12.70
CA PRO A 133 -11.36 -22.27 -13.62
C PRO A 133 -12.31 -22.31 -14.82
N ASP A 134 -13.48 -21.66 -14.72
CA ASP A 134 -14.53 -21.63 -15.74
C ASP A 134 -14.34 -20.53 -16.79
N GLY A 135 -13.24 -19.77 -16.73
CA GLY A 135 -12.99 -18.64 -17.62
C GLY A 135 -13.78 -17.39 -17.28
N GLU A 136 -14.51 -17.37 -16.15
CA GLU A 136 -15.08 -16.13 -15.65
C GLU A 136 -13.97 -15.12 -15.32
N ALA A 137 -14.26 -13.85 -15.59
CA ALA A 137 -13.42 -12.71 -15.25
C ALA A 137 -13.36 -12.50 -13.72
N ASN A 138 -12.76 -13.44 -12.99
CA ASN A 138 -12.72 -13.49 -11.54
C ASN A 138 -11.37 -14.04 -11.05
N LEU A 139 -10.94 -13.54 -9.90
CA LEU A 139 -9.64 -13.87 -9.30
C LEU A 139 -9.84 -14.42 -7.89
N THR A 140 -9.13 -15.51 -7.57
CA THR A 140 -9.03 -16.04 -6.21
C THR A 140 -7.67 -15.69 -5.62
N ILE A 141 -7.67 -15.00 -4.48
CA ILE A 141 -6.47 -14.75 -3.67
C ILE A 141 -6.32 -15.90 -2.68
N LYS A 142 -5.19 -16.60 -2.74
CA LYS A 142 -4.79 -17.59 -1.73
C LYS A 142 -3.60 -17.05 -0.96
N LEU A 143 -3.82 -16.69 0.30
CA LEU A 143 -2.82 -16.17 1.22
C LEU A 143 -2.62 -17.18 2.36
N SER A 144 -1.38 -17.63 2.57
CA SER A 144 -1.03 -18.51 3.69
C SER A 144 -0.87 -17.68 4.96
N SER A 145 -1.65 -17.98 5.99
CA SER A 145 -1.50 -17.37 7.32
C SER A 145 -0.10 -17.61 7.87
N ASP A 146 0.44 -18.80 7.72
CA ASP A 146 1.69 -19.17 8.39
C ASP A 146 2.89 -18.50 7.70
N LEU A 147 2.89 -18.49 6.37
CA LEU A 147 3.98 -17.91 5.59
C LEU A 147 3.94 -16.38 5.57
N VAL A 148 2.77 -15.74 5.67
CA VAL A 148 2.70 -14.27 5.63
C VAL A 148 3.43 -13.64 6.81
N TYR A 149 3.45 -14.30 7.99
CA TYR A 149 4.16 -13.80 9.17
C TYR A 149 5.67 -13.97 9.13
N ILE A 150 6.17 -14.92 8.34
CA ILE A 150 7.59 -15.24 8.29
C ILE A 150 8.16 -14.75 6.97
N ALA A 151 7.79 -15.40 5.87
CA ALA A 151 8.28 -15.06 4.53
C ALA A 151 7.72 -13.71 4.06
N GLY A 152 6.43 -13.43 4.30
CA GLY A 152 5.80 -12.16 3.93
C GLY A 152 6.45 -10.97 4.65
N HIS A 153 6.48 -10.99 5.99
CA HIS A 153 7.10 -9.95 6.80
C HIS A 153 8.58 -9.72 6.45
N ARG A 154 9.38 -10.80 6.32
CA ARG A 154 10.79 -10.70 5.92
C ARG A 154 10.95 -10.01 4.56
N THR A 155 10.17 -10.41 3.57
CA THR A 155 10.32 -9.90 2.20
C THR A 155 9.83 -8.45 2.09
N VAL A 156 8.77 -8.07 2.80
CA VAL A 156 8.32 -6.67 2.86
C VAL A 156 9.30 -5.79 3.66
N SER A 157 9.92 -6.32 4.70
CA SER A 157 11.00 -5.62 5.43
C SER A 157 12.20 -5.36 4.54
N ASP A 158 12.59 -6.35 3.73
CA ASP A 158 13.67 -6.24 2.77
C ASP A 158 13.34 -5.20 1.68
N LEU A 159 12.11 -5.24 1.13
CA LEU A 159 11.58 -4.21 0.22
C LEU A 159 11.68 -2.80 0.82
N ALA A 160 11.16 -2.60 2.03
CA ALA A 160 11.22 -1.30 2.71
C ALA A 160 12.67 -0.83 2.89
N THR A 161 13.57 -1.73 3.24
CA THR A 161 15.01 -1.42 3.42
C THR A 161 15.64 -0.98 2.10
N HIS A 162 15.41 -1.71 1.00
CA HIS A 162 15.89 -1.34 -0.33
C HIS A 162 15.39 0.05 -0.75
N LEU A 163 14.07 0.28 -0.71
CA LEU A 163 13.49 1.56 -1.09
C LEU A 163 14.00 2.72 -0.21
N HIS A 164 14.14 2.49 1.10
CA HIS A 164 14.65 3.48 2.02
C HIS A 164 16.11 3.85 1.74
N VAL A 165 16.98 2.86 1.56
CA VAL A 165 18.40 3.08 1.31
C VAL A 165 18.60 3.83 -0.01
N TYR A 166 18.00 3.35 -1.12
CA TYR A 166 18.12 4.03 -2.41
C TYR A 166 17.65 5.49 -2.35
N LYS A 167 16.52 5.72 -1.67
CA LYS A 167 16.02 7.08 -1.42
C LYS A 167 17.02 7.89 -0.60
N CYS A 168 17.54 7.39 0.51
CA CYS A 168 18.42 8.15 1.39
C CYS A 168 19.79 8.45 0.77
N THR A 169 20.25 7.62 -0.16
CA THR A 169 21.56 7.78 -0.83
C THR A 169 21.46 8.42 -2.20
N ALA A 170 20.28 8.91 -2.62
CA ALA A 170 20.02 9.42 -3.97
C ALA A 170 20.49 8.46 -5.09
N ASP A 171 20.41 7.15 -4.86
CA ASP A 171 20.80 6.12 -5.82
C ASP A 171 19.64 5.86 -6.79
N PHE A 172 19.52 6.75 -7.79
CA PHE A 172 18.44 6.70 -8.76
C PHE A 172 18.49 5.44 -9.63
N GLU A 173 19.67 5.03 -10.08
CA GLU A 173 19.80 3.91 -11.02
C GLU A 173 19.37 2.60 -10.36
N CYS A 174 19.93 2.26 -9.20
CA CYS A 174 19.54 1.04 -8.49
C CYS A 174 18.08 1.13 -8.01
N GLY A 175 17.64 2.29 -7.53
CA GLY A 175 16.27 2.50 -7.08
C GLY A 175 15.24 2.34 -8.20
N ARG A 176 15.52 2.86 -9.40
CA ARG A 176 14.69 2.69 -10.59
C ARG A 176 14.63 1.23 -11.00
N ASP A 177 15.78 0.59 -11.18
CA ASP A 177 15.83 -0.77 -11.70
C ASP A 177 15.14 -1.76 -10.75
N TYR A 178 15.36 -1.60 -9.44
CA TYR A 178 14.66 -2.38 -8.42
C TYR A 178 13.14 -2.13 -8.44
N PHE A 179 12.70 -0.87 -8.43
CA PHE A 179 11.27 -0.56 -8.37
C PHE A 179 10.52 -0.92 -9.66
N GLU A 180 11.13 -0.76 -10.83
CA GLU A 180 10.57 -1.20 -12.11
C GLU A 180 10.45 -2.74 -12.16
N SER A 181 11.43 -3.48 -11.61
CA SER A 181 11.38 -4.94 -11.57
C SER A 181 10.16 -5.50 -10.83
N ILE A 182 9.67 -4.78 -9.81
CA ILE A 182 8.49 -5.16 -9.02
C ILE A 182 7.21 -4.43 -9.45
N THR A 183 7.28 -3.38 -10.28
CA THR A 183 6.08 -2.62 -10.72
C THR A 183 5.74 -2.76 -12.20
N THR A 184 6.52 -3.53 -12.95
CA THR A 184 6.21 -3.90 -14.34
C THR A 184 5.01 -4.85 -14.39
N VAL A 185 3.99 -4.48 -15.18
CA VAL A 185 2.80 -5.31 -15.43
C VAL A 185 3.11 -6.27 -16.58
N ASP A 186 3.37 -7.53 -16.25
CA ASP A 186 3.61 -8.60 -17.22
C ASP A 186 2.30 -9.16 -17.81
N GLY A 187 2.43 -10.11 -18.76
CA GLY A 187 1.28 -10.71 -19.43
C GLY A 187 0.29 -11.39 -18.48
N LEU A 188 0.76 -12.00 -17.39
CA LEU A 188 -0.11 -12.61 -16.39
C LEU A 188 -0.89 -11.53 -15.63
N ALA A 189 -0.22 -10.45 -15.20
CA ALA A 189 -0.86 -9.33 -14.54
C ALA A 189 -1.84 -8.58 -15.45
N LEU A 190 -1.64 -8.57 -16.78
CA LEU A 190 -2.64 -8.08 -17.73
C LEU A 190 -3.92 -8.92 -17.69
N THR A 191 -3.83 -10.25 -17.57
CA THR A 191 -5.04 -11.09 -17.41
C THR A 191 -5.81 -10.76 -16.11
N TRP A 192 -5.09 -10.42 -15.04
CA TRP A 192 -5.72 -9.98 -13.80
C TRP A 192 -6.40 -8.62 -13.96
N ARG A 193 -5.76 -7.69 -14.68
CA ARG A 193 -6.33 -6.38 -15.00
C ARG A 193 -7.63 -6.53 -15.78
N ASP A 194 -7.69 -7.40 -16.77
CA ASP A 194 -8.92 -7.62 -17.56
C ASP A 194 -10.07 -8.11 -16.67
N ALA A 195 -9.78 -9.05 -15.76
CA ALA A 195 -10.76 -9.51 -14.77
C ALA A 195 -11.25 -8.37 -13.84
N VAL A 196 -10.32 -7.53 -13.38
CA VAL A 196 -10.64 -6.36 -12.53
C VAL A 196 -11.49 -5.34 -13.28
N MET A 197 -11.19 -5.08 -14.55
CA MET A 197 -11.93 -4.11 -15.37
C MET A 197 -13.37 -4.55 -15.60
N VAL A 198 -13.63 -5.85 -15.80
CA VAL A 198 -14.99 -6.40 -15.93
C VAL A 198 -15.81 -6.21 -14.64
N ARG A 199 -15.16 -6.32 -13.47
CA ARG A 199 -15.82 -6.20 -12.15
C ARG A 199 -15.74 -4.80 -11.53
N LYS A 200 -15.19 -3.83 -12.24
CA LYS A 200 -14.93 -2.48 -11.73
C LYS A 200 -16.23 -1.79 -11.33
N LYS A 201 -16.32 -1.38 -10.06
CA LYS A 201 -17.42 -0.57 -9.55
C LYS A 201 -17.11 0.93 -9.70
N PRO A 202 -18.12 1.79 -9.91
CA PRO A 202 -17.96 3.23 -9.81
C PRO A 202 -17.37 3.63 -8.44
N ARG A 203 -16.55 4.68 -8.40
CA ARG A 203 -16.04 5.20 -7.13
C ARG A 203 -17.22 5.75 -6.29
N PRO A 204 -17.27 5.46 -4.98
CA PRO A 204 -18.28 6.05 -4.12
C PRO A 204 -18.09 7.57 -4.05
N LEU A 205 -19.21 8.28 -3.95
CA LEU A 205 -19.23 9.71 -3.65
C LEU A 205 -19.43 9.87 -2.15
N PHE A 206 -18.75 10.85 -1.55
CA PHE A 206 -18.86 11.16 -0.13
C PHE A 206 -19.75 12.38 0.06
N VAL A 207 -20.76 12.23 0.91
CA VAL A 207 -21.59 13.34 1.37
C VAL A 207 -20.88 13.98 2.56
N MET A 208 -20.58 15.28 2.46
CA MET A 208 -19.86 16.02 3.51
C MET A 208 -20.86 16.77 4.39
N GLY A 209 -20.61 16.80 5.69
CA GLY A 209 -21.35 17.70 6.59
C GLY A 209 -20.89 19.15 6.44
N ASN A 210 -21.75 20.08 6.83
CA ASN A 210 -21.48 21.52 6.86
C ASN A 210 -21.44 22.02 8.30
N THR A 211 -20.75 23.14 8.52
CA THR A 211 -20.74 23.85 9.82
C THR A 211 -21.38 25.21 9.68
N PHE A 212 -22.25 25.56 10.61
CA PHE A 212 -22.96 26.84 10.68
C PHE A 212 -22.63 27.54 11.98
N LEU A 213 -22.45 28.86 11.95
CA LEU A 213 -22.30 29.67 13.16
C LEU A 213 -23.68 30.19 13.57
N GLU A 214 -24.17 29.74 14.71
CA GLU A 214 -25.47 30.10 15.26
C GLU A 214 -25.28 30.64 16.68
N THR A 215 -25.59 31.92 16.89
CA THR A 215 -25.51 32.57 18.22
C THR A 215 -24.16 32.41 18.95
N GLY A 216 -23.05 32.36 18.19
CA GLY A 216 -21.70 32.18 18.73
C GLY A 216 -21.28 30.72 18.94
N GLU A 217 -22.17 29.76 18.67
CA GLU A 217 -21.87 28.33 18.71
C GLU A 217 -21.78 27.76 17.28
N VAL A 218 -20.89 26.78 17.09
CA VAL A 218 -20.77 26.08 15.80
C VAL A 218 -21.65 24.84 15.81
N ARG A 219 -22.65 24.82 14.94
CA ARG A 219 -23.50 23.65 14.69
C ARG A 219 -22.96 22.84 13.51
N TYR A 220 -22.77 21.54 13.72
CA TYR A 220 -22.45 20.60 12.65
C TYR A 220 -23.73 19.96 12.09
N GLN A 221 -23.96 20.13 10.79
CA GLN A 221 -25.08 19.54 10.06
C GLN A 221 -24.59 18.37 9.22
N THR A 222 -25.25 17.22 9.35
CA THR A 222 -25.03 16.06 8.49
C THR A 222 -26.14 15.94 7.44
N TYR A 223 -25.85 15.17 6.39
CA TYR A 223 -26.76 14.91 5.30
C TYR A 223 -26.82 13.39 5.02
N PRO A 224 -27.97 12.85 4.57
CA PRO A 224 -28.08 11.44 4.21
C PRO A 224 -27.10 11.04 3.10
N ALA A 225 -26.61 9.79 3.12
CA ALA A 225 -25.75 9.23 2.07
C ALA A 225 -26.55 8.84 0.81
N THR A 226 -27.29 9.81 0.25
CA THR A 226 -28.08 9.68 -0.98
C THR A 226 -27.65 10.74 -2.01
N ARG A 227 -28.17 10.65 -3.24
CA ARG A 227 -27.89 11.64 -4.28
C ARG A 227 -28.43 13.03 -3.88
N GLU A 228 -29.62 13.04 -3.27
CA GLU A 228 -30.29 14.24 -2.77
C GLU A 228 -29.50 14.84 -1.59
N GLY A 229 -29.04 14.02 -0.66
CA GLY A 229 -28.21 14.48 0.45
C GLY A 229 -26.87 15.04 -0.02
N LEU A 230 -26.25 14.46 -1.05
CA LEU A 230 -25.07 15.03 -1.71
C LEU A 230 -25.39 16.43 -2.26
N ILE A 231 -26.44 16.57 -3.07
CA ILE A 231 -26.82 17.86 -3.67
C ILE A 231 -27.11 18.90 -2.59
N GLN A 232 -27.91 18.54 -1.58
CA GLN A 232 -28.27 19.45 -0.49
C GLN A 232 -27.04 19.90 0.30
N SER A 233 -26.09 19.00 0.56
CA SER A 233 -24.84 19.35 1.24
C SER A 233 -24.03 20.42 0.50
N TRP A 234 -24.11 20.46 -0.84
CA TRP A 234 -23.47 21.50 -1.63
C TRP A 234 -24.30 22.78 -1.69
N ALA A 235 -25.62 22.67 -1.84
CA ALA A 235 -26.52 23.82 -1.87
C ALA A 235 -26.45 24.64 -0.57
N ASP A 236 -26.49 23.97 0.58
CA ASP A 236 -26.44 24.60 1.90
C ASP A 236 -25.07 25.16 2.25
N LYS A 237 -24.00 24.69 1.59
CA LYS A 237 -22.64 25.16 1.84
C LYS A 237 -22.46 26.62 1.41
N GLY A 238 -23.34 27.12 0.54
CA GLY A 238 -23.37 28.53 0.14
C GLY A 238 -22.09 29.01 -0.55
N VAL A 239 -21.38 28.12 -1.27
CA VAL A 239 -20.25 28.47 -2.14
C VAL A 239 -20.76 28.79 -3.54
#